data_AF-A0A4R1PNC5-F1
#
_entry.id   AF-A0A4R1PNC5-F1
#
_cell.length_a   1.000
_cell.length_b   1.000
_cell.length_c   1.000
_cell.angle_alpha   90.00
_cell.angle_beta   90.00
_cell.angle_gamma   90.00
#
_symmetry.space_group_name_H-M   'P 1'
#
loop_
_entity.id
_entity.type
_entity.pdbx_description
1 polymer ?
#
loop_
_entity_poly.entity_id
_entity_poly.type
_entity_poly.pdbx_seq_one_letter_code
_entity_poly.pdbx_strand_id
1 'polypeptide(L)'
;MIETMYTTEEVAEILRVGVKAVYYKIQKGKLTTVREGKRHLIKESVLQAYIVANTPGMITLDEIIKNLIGMEKSDDFKEDVICAFEDYSYLGESYVYVEKQQNGDYTYYTAKVDHVNAPRITIWVEDGYVVNAYVS
;
A
#
# COMPACT_ATOMS: atom_id res chain seq x y z
N MET A 1 2.43 -16.13 -4.66
CA MET A 1 1.86 -15.61 -3.39
C MET A 1 0.37 -15.90 -3.38
N ILE A 2 -0.18 -16.29 -2.23
CA ILE A 2 -1.64 -16.45 -2.06
C ILE A 2 -2.19 -15.03 -1.79
N GLU A 3 -3.14 -14.58 -2.59
CA GLU A 3 -3.78 -13.27 -2.40
C GLU A 3 -4.69 -13.32 -1.17
N THR A 4 -4.50 -12.40 -0.23
CA THR A 4 -5.35 -12.30 0.97
C THR A 4 -6.78 -11.94 0.58
N MET A 5 -7.73 -12.55 1.29
CA MET A 5 -9.15 -12.39 1.06
C MET A 5 -9.81 -12.01 2.37
N TYR A 6 -10.76 -11.07 2.32
CA TYR A 6 -11.51 -10.58 3.46
C TYR A 6 -12.99 -10.92 3.34
N THR A 7 -13.58 -11.34 4.44
CA THR A 7 -15.03 -11.45 4.61
C THR A 7 -15.69 -10.08 4.63
N THR A 8 -17.01 -10.05 4.47
CA THR A 8 -17.78 -8.80 4.56
C THR A 8 -17.69 -8.12 5.93
N GLU A 9 -17.49 -8.91 6.98
CA GLU A 9 -17.33 -8.49 8.36
C GLU A 9 -15.98 -7.78 8.57
N GLU A 10 -14.88 -8.39 8.11
CA GLU A 10 -13.55 -7.78 8.16
C GLU A 10 -13.48 -6.50 7.34
N VAL A 11 -14.07 -6.49 6.13
CA VAL A 11 -14.15 -5.27 5.31
C VAL A 11 -14.98 -4.17 5.99
N ALA A 12 -16.03 -4.53 6.71
CA ALA A 12 -16.83 -3.56 7.44
C ALA A 12 -16.02 -2.87 8.55
N GLU A 13 -15.20 -3.63 9.26
CA GLU A 13 -14.28 -3.12 10.28
C GLU A 13 -13.22 -2.19 9.68
N ILE A 14 -12.54 -2.64 8.62
CA ILE A 14 -11.51 -1.85 7.91
C ILE A 14 -12.08 -0.52 7.40
N LEU A 15 -13.25 -0.56 6.76
CA LEU A 15 -13.89 0.64 6.22
C LEU A 15 -14.62 1.47 7.27
N ARG A 16 -14.67 1.01 8.54
CA ARG A 16 -15.42 1.62 9.64
C ARG A 16 -16.88 1.90 9.29
N VAL A 17 -17.55 0.93 8.66
CA VAL A 17 -18.97 0.99 8.28
C VAL A 17 -19.72 -0.25 8.74
N GLY A 18 -21.05 -0.23 8.71
CA GLY A 18 -21.84 -1.43 8.96
C GLY A 18 -21.74 -2.47 7.83
N VAL A 19 -21.82 -3.76 8.17
CA VAL A 19 -21.80 -4.89 7.20
C VAL A 19 -22.83 -4.73 6.08
N LYS A 20 -24.03 -4.22 6.39
CA LYS A 20 -25.06 -3.90 5.38
C LYS A 20 -24.57 -2.90 4.31
N ALA A 21 -23.75 -1.93 4.71
CA ALA A 21 -23.18 -0.96 3.78
C ALA A 21 -22.10 -1.58 2.88
N VAL A 22 -21.43 -2.65 3.32
CA VAL A 22 -20.52 -3.44 2.46
C VAL A 22 -21.32 -4.22 1.43
N TYR A 23 -22.37 -4.94 1.85
CA TYR A 23 -23.28 -5.63 0.91
C TYR A 23 -23.87 -4.68 -0.14
N TYR A 24 -24.28 -3.47 0.27
CA TYR A 24 -24.77 -2.47 -0.66
C TYR A 24 -23.71 -2.09 -1.72
N LYS A 25 -22.44 -1.93 -1.33
CA LYS A 25 -21.34 -1.66 -2.27
C LYS A 25 -21.11 -2.82 -3.23
N ILE A 26 -21.17 -4.06 -2.74
CA ILE A 26 -21.07 -5.27 -3.58
C ILE A 26 -22.22 -5.31 -4.61
N GLN A 27 -23.46 -5.09 -4.17
CA GLN A 27 -24.64 -5.06 -5.04
C GLN A 27 -24.57 -3.97 -6.10
N LYS A 28 -23.91 -2.85 -5.80
CA LYS A 28 -23.67 -1.75 -6.74
C LYS A 28 -22.44 -1.97 -7.63
N GLY A 29 -21.75 -3.12 -7.50
CA GLY A 29 -20.55 -3.43 -8.28
C GLY A 29 -19.31 -2.61 -7.89
N LYS A 30 -19.35 -1.88 -6.77
CA LYS A 30 -18.22 -1.07 -6.29
C LYS A 30 -17.13 -1.91 -5.61
N LEU A 31 -17.51 -3.06 -5.06
CA LEU A 31 -16.60 -4.06 -4.53
C LEU A 31 -16.87 -5.38 -5.25
N THR A 32 -15.90 -5.85 -6.02
CA THR A 32 -15.97 -7.17 -6.64
C THR A 32 -15.63 -8.24 -5.61
N THR A 33 -16.25 -9.42 -5.75
CA THR A 33 -16.10 -10.50 -4.78
C THR A 33 -15.93 -11.84 -5.46
N VAL A 34 -15.17 -12.73 -4.83
CA VAL A 34 -15.18 -14.16 -5.10
C VAL A 34 -16.19 -14.83 -4.15
N ARG A 35 -16.92 -15.84 -4.63
CA ARG A 35 -17.81 -16.63 -3.77
C ARG A 35 -17.12 -17.90 -3.31
N GLU A 36 -17.14 -18.13 -2.00
CA GLU A 36 -16.76 -19.40 -1.40
C GLU A 36 -17.95 -19.92 -0.58
N GLY A 37 -18.66 -20.90 -1.16
CA GLY A 37 -19.94 -21.36 -0.63
C GLY A 37 -20.99 -20.23 -0.57
N LYS A 38 -21.40 -19.86 0.65
CA LYS A 38 -22.38 -18.78 0.91
C LYS A 38 -21.71 -17.44 1.22
N ARG A 39 -20.39 -17.39 1.33
CA ARG A 39 -19.65 -16.18 1.76
C ARG A 39 -19.20 -15.38 0.55
N HIS A 40 -19.23 -14.06 0.70
CA HIS A 40 -18.56 -13.13 -0.19
C HIS A 40 -17.17 -12.85 0.35
N LEU A 41 -16.15 -13.11 -0.47
CA LEU A 41 -14.76 -12.80 -0.18
C LEU A 41 -14.30 -11.67 -1.09
N ILE A 42 -13.67 -10.66 -0.51
CA ILE A 42 -13.16 -9.49 -1.20
C ILE A 42 -11.64 -9.60 -1.18
N LYS A 43 -11.04 -9.55 -2.38
CA LYS A 43 -9.59 -9.53 -2.52
C LYS A 43 -9.02 -8.28 -1.87
N GLU A 44 -7.87 -8.41 -1.22
CA GLU A 44 -7.13 -7.31 -0.64
C GLU A 44 -6.87 -6.18 -1.67
N SER A 45 -6.43 -6.55 -2.86
CA SER A 45 -6.19 -5.62 -3.98
C SER A 45 -7.43 -4.79 -4.35
N VAL A 46 -8.61 -5.41 -4.34
CA VAL A 46 -9.89 -4.75 -4.63
C VAL A 46 -10.28 -3.80 -3.50
N LEU A 47 -10.10 -4.21 -2.25
CA LEU A 47 -10.42 -3.38 -1.09
C LEU A 47 -9.53 -2.13 -1.06
N GLN A 48 -8.24 -2.28 -1.34
CA GLN A 48 -7.31 -1.15 -1.39
C GLN A 48 -7.65 -0.17 -2.49
N ALA A 49 -7.88 -0.66 -3.71
CA ALA A 49 -8.31 0.19 -4.82
C ALA A 49 -9.61 0.96 -4.48
N TYR A 50 -10.54 0.32 -3.76
CA TYR A 50 -11.75 0.97 -3.29
C TYR A 50 -11.46 2.08 -2.26
N ILE A 51 -10.60 1.83 -1.27
CA ILE A 51 -10.23 2.84 -0.25
C ILE A 51 -9.61 4.05 -0.92
N VAL A 52 -8.58 3.85 -1.75
CA VAL A 52 -7.90 4.91 -2.51
C VAL A 52 -8.90 5.74 -3.31
N ALA A 53 -9.76 5.09 -4.10
CA ALA A 53 -10.70 5.79 -4.97
C ALA A 53 -11.81 6.57 -4.22
N ASN A 54 -12.00 6.33 -2.92
CA ASN A 54 -13.05 6.96 -2.11
C ASN A 54 -12.50 7.84 -0.97
N THR A 55 -11.18 8.01 -0.87
CA THR A 55 -10.53 8.92 0.09
C THR A 55 -9.88 10.06 -0.70
N PRO A 56 -10.50 11.25 -0.75
CA PRO A 56 -9.93 12.39 -1.45
C PRO A 56 -8.58 12.80 -0.85
N GLY A 57 -7.58 13.00 -1.70
CA GLY A 57 -6.24 13.46 -1.29
C GLY A 57 -5.24 12.36 -0.94
N MET A 58 -5.69 11.10 -0.85
CA MET A 58 -4.80 9.99 -0.46
C MET A 58 -3.84 9.65 -1.60
N ILE A 59 -2.53 9.76 -1.33
CA ILE A 59 -1.50 9.42 -2.31
C ILE A 59 -1.53 7.92 -2.66
N THR A 60 -1.18 7.59 -3.89
CA THR A 60 -1.08 6.21 -4.39
C THR A 60 0.37 5.71 -4.38
N LEU A 61 0.58 4.38 -4.41
CA LEU A 61 1.93 3.81 -4.57
C LEU A 61 2.64 4.33 -5.83
N ASP A 62 1.90 4.53 -6.92
CA ASP A 62 2.45 5.06 -8.17
C ASP A 62 2.91 6.52 -8.01
N GLU A 63 2.19 7.32 -7.23
CA GLU A 63 2.59 8.69 -6.91
C GLU A 63 3.78 8.73 -5.95
N ILE A 64 3.83 7.86 -4.94
CA ILE A 64 5.00 7.70 -4.08
C ILE A 64 6.23 7.34 -4.91
N ILE A 65 6.11 6.37 -5.83
CA ILE A 65 7.21 5.98 -6.74
C ILE A 65 7.66 7.17 -7.60
N LYS A 66 6.73 7.93 -8.16
CA LYS A 66 7.06 9.14 -8.94
C LYS A 66 7.77 10.20 -8.09
N ASN A 67 7.36 10.39 -6.85
CA ASN A 67 7.96 11.35 -5.92
C ASN A 67 9.37 10.91 -5.47
N LEU A 68 9.59 9.59 -5.36
CA LEU A 68 10.89 9.03 -5.01
C LEU A 68 11.89 9.15 -6.17
N ILE A 69 11.50 8.88 -7.41
CA ILE A 69 12.43 8.90 -8.56
C ILE A 69 13.02 10.30 -8.76
N GLY A 70 14.34 10.39 -8.78
CA GLY A 70 15.09 11.64 -8.91
C GLY A 70 15.34 12.38 -7.59
N MET A 71 14.83 11.87 -6.47
CA MET A 71 15.10 12.42 -5.15
C MET A 71 16.60 12.31 -4.80
N GLU A 72 17.17 13.41 -4.31
CA GLU A 72 18.53 13.43 -3.75
C GLU A 72 18.54 12.79 -2.37
N LYS A 73 19.49 11.90 -2.13
CA LYS A 73 19.66 11.20 -0.86
C LYS A 73 20.29 12.13 0.17
N SER A 74 19.55 12.50 1.20
CA SER A 74 20.13 13.18 2.36
C SER A 74 20.87 12.22 3.30
N ASP A 75 21.51 12.79 4.32
CA ASP A 75 22.12 12.02 5.42
C ASP A 75 21.08 11.21 6.20
N ASP A 76 19.81 11.65 6.22
CA ASP A 76 18.69 10.95 6.85
C ASP A 76 17.67 10.44 5.83
N PHE A 77 18.19 9.72 4.83
CA PHE A 77 17.37 9.19 3.74
C PHE A 77 16.16 8.34 4.17
N LYS A 78 16.18 7.78 5.39
CA LYS A 78 15.02 7.05 5.90
C LYS A 78 13.84 8.00 6.11
N GLU A 79 14.08 9.16 6.71
CA GLU A 79 13.06 10.17 6.92
C GLU A 79 12.59 10.76 5.58
N ASP A 80 13.49 10.95 4.60
CA ASP A 80 13.10 11.40 3.26
C ASP A 80 12.11 10.43 2.60
N VAL A 81 12.40 9.13 2.69
CA VAL A 81 11.52 8.07 2.16
C VAL A 81 10.19 8.03 2.92
N ILE A 82 10.19 8.20 4.25
CA ILE A 82 8.95 8.27 5.03
C ILE A 82 8.12 9.48 4.62
N CYS A 83 8.74 10.64 4.42
CA CYS A 83 8.05 11.85 3.95
C CYS A 83 7.42 11.66 2.57
N ALA A 84 8.06 10.90 1.68
CA ALA A 84 7.51 10.61 0.35
C ALA A 84 6.22 9.77 0.39
N PHE A 85 5.93 9.09 1.51
CA PHE A 85 4.67 8.36 1.70
C PHE A 85 3.52 9.29 2.11
N GLU A 86 3.78 10.54 2.51
CA GLU A 86 2.77 11.54 2.90
C GLU A 86 1.65 10.96 3.78
N ASP A 87 0.42 10.91 3.27
CA ASP A 87 -0.77 10.41 3.95
C ASP A 87 -1.16 8.97 3.53
N TYR A 88 -0.26 8.26 2.85
CA TYR A 88 -0.48 6.90 2.42
C TYR A 88 -0.82 6.02 3.62
N SER A 89 -1.95 5.33 3.51
CA SER A 89 -2.35 4.32 4.48
C SER A 89 -2.72 3.02 3.80
N TYR A 90 -2.40 1.93 4.47
CA TYR A 90 -2.71 0.58 4.03
C TYR A 90 -3.59 -0.10 5.08
N LEU A 91 -4.87 -0.32 4.75
CA LEU A 91 -5.88 -0.87 5.68
C LEU A 91 -5.99 -0.09 7.01
N GLY A 92 -5.74 1.22 6.99
CA GLY A 92 -5.81 2.07 8.18
C GLY A 92 -4.49 2.19 8.96
N GLU A 93 -3.46 1.45 8.57
CA GLU A 93 -2.09 1.64 9.08
C GLU A 93 -1.35 2.67 8.22
N SER A 94 -0.57 3.54 8.84
CA SER A 94 0.20 4.59 8.14
C SER A 94 1.67 4.65 8.56
N TYR A 95 2.08 3.83 9.54
CA TYR A 95 3.46 3.82 9.99
C TYR A 95 4.35 3.14 8.95
N VAL A 96 5.41 3.82 8.49
CA VAL A 96 6.30 3.33 7.44
C VAL A 96 7.61 2.84 8.03
N TYR A 97 7.98 1.60 7.72
CA TYR A 97 9.32 1.06 8.00
C TYR A 97 10.19 1.17 6.77
N VAL A 98 11.41 1.67 6.97
CA VAL A 98 12.46 1.73 5.94
C VAL A 98 13.67 0.90 6.38
N GLU A 99 13.94 -0.13 5.59
CA GLU A 99 15.08 -1.04 5.78
C GLU A 99 16.15 -0.73 4.73
N LYS A 100 17.39 -0.56 5.16
CA LYS A 100 18.54 -0.48 4.27
C LYS A 100 19.07 -1.89 4.04
N GLN A 101 19.25 -2.26 2.78
CA GLN A 101 19.86 -3.52 2.39
C GLN A 101 21.12 -3.24 1.58
N GLN A 102 22.14 -4.06 1.80
CA GLN A 102 23.40 -3.99 1.08
C GLN A 102 23.71 -5.37 0.52
N ASN A 103 23.91 -5.45 -0.79
CA ASN A 103 24.27 -6.66 -1.50
C ASN A 103 25.54 -6.42 -2.31
N GLY A 104 26.69 -6.75 -1.73
CA GLY A 104 28.00 -6.36 -2.26
C GLY A 104 28.14 -4.84 -2.27
N ASP A 105 28.42 -4.29 -3.46
CA ASP A 105 28.59 -2.85 -3.68
C ASP A 105 27.25 -2.11 -3.87
N TYR A 106 26.14 -2.84 -4.03
CA TYR A 106 24.83 -2.25 -4.24
C TYR A 106 24.13 -1.98 -2.91
N THR A 107 23.67 -0.74 -2.73
CA THR A 107 22.80 -0.35 -1.62
C THR A 107 21.40 -0.07 -2.18
N TYR A 108 20.39 -0.73 -1.62
CA TYR A 108 18.99 -0.43 -1.90
C TYR A 108 18.22 -0.34 -0.60
N TYR A 109 17.07 0.32 -0.65
CA TYR A 109 16.18 0.48 0.49
C TYR A 109 14.87 -0.22 0.18
N THR A 110 14.21 -0.73 1.21
CA THR A 110 12.85 -1.23 1.10
C THR A 110 11.96 -0.50 2.09
N ALA A 111 10.87 0.07 1.60
CA ALA A 111 9.89 0.78 2.40
C ALA A 111 8.53 0.09 2.34
N LYS A 112 7.84 -0.01 3.48
CA LYS A 112 6.46 -0.51 3.54
C LYS A 112 5.73 0.04 4.77
N VAL A 113 4.42 0.10 4.69
CA VAL A 113 3.58 0.30 5.88
C VAL A 113 3.71 -0.90 6.83
N ASP A 114 3.58 -0.69 8.14
CA ASP A 114 3.57 -1.73 9.18
C ASP A 114 2.32 -2.62 9.11
N HIS A 115 2.24 -3.39 8.05
CA HIS A 115 1.22 -4.39 7.88
C HIS A 115 1.83 -5.60 7.18
N VAL A 116 1.44 -6.81 7.61
CA VAL A 116 2.03 -8.07 7.13
C VAL A 116 1.89 -8.24 5.62
N ASN A 117 0.80 -7.75 5.06
CA ASN A 117 0.48 -7.81 3.64
C ASN A 117 0.72 -6.48 2.91
N ALA A 118 1.31 -5.47 3.56
CA ALA A 118 1.57 -4.20 2.89
C ALA A 118 2.52 -4.42 1.69
N PRO A 119 2.22 -3.82 0.54
CA PRO A 119 3.14 -3.81 -0.59
C PRO A 119 4.43 -3.12 -0.18
N ARG A 120 5.55 -3.66 -0.67
CA ARG A 120 6.87 -3.13 -0.40
C ARG A 120 7.37 -2.38 -1.62
N ILE A 121 7.90 -1.18 -1.42
CA ILE A 121 8.59 -0.43 -2.46
C ILE A 121 10.09 -0.70 -2.31
N THR A 122 10.72 -1.19 -3.36
CA THR A 122 12.19 -1.30 -3.45
C THR A 122 12.73 -0.04 -4.12
N ILE A 123 13.73 0.59 -3.51
CA ILE A 123 14.27 1.90 -3.89
C ILE A 123 15.77 1.75 -4.15
N TRP A 124 16.20 2.11 -5.35
CA TRP A 124 17.58 2.02 -5.82
C TRP A 124 18.22 3.39 -5.86
N VAL A 125 19.39 3.51 -5.23
CA VAL A 125 20.14 4.76 -5.15
C VAL A 125 21.50 4.59 -5.82
N GLU A 126 21.81 5.47 -6.77
CA GLU A 126 23.09 5.57 -7.46
C GLU A 126 23.56 7.02 -7.44
N ASP A 127 24.86 7.24 -7.21
CA ASP A 127 25.47 8.58 -7.16
C ASP A 127 24.74 9.60 -6.25
N GLY A 128 24.11 9.10 -5.18
CA GLY A 128 23.36 9.94 -4.24
C GLY A 128 21.95 10.31 -4.69
N TYR A 129 21.42 9.71 -5.77
CA TYR A 129 20.05 9.95 -6.24
C TYR A 129 19.26 8.65 -6.35
N VAL A 130 17.95 8.74 -6.12
CA VAL A 130 17.04 7.63 -6.43
C VAL A 130 16.89 7.50 -7.94
N VAL A 131 17.44 6.43 -8.51
CA VAL A 131 17.39 6.19 -9.96
C VAL A 131 16.24 5.26 -10.36
N ASN A 132 15.71 4.49 -9.43
CA ASN A 132 14.59 3.59 -9.68
C ASN A 132 13.81 3.28 -8.40
N ALA A 133 12.50 3.09 -8.52
CA ALA A 133 11.63 2.60 -7.46
C ALA A 133 10.49 1.76 -8.04
N TYR A 134 10.16 0.64 -7.40
CA TYR A 134 9.08 -0.24 -7.87
C TYR A 134 8.45 -1.03 -6.72
N VAL A 135 7.18 -1.42 -6.89
CA VAL A 135 6.50 -2.34 -5.96
C VAL A 135 7.02 -3.76 -6.16
N SER A 136 7.44 -4.41 -5.09
CA SER A 136 7.98 -5.78 -5.03
C SER A 136 7.11 -6.73 -4.21
#